data_AF-A0A960J3Q7-F1
#
_entry.id   AF-A0A960J3Q7-F1
#
_cell.length_a   1.000
_cell.length_b   1.000
_cell.length_c   1.000
_cell.angle_alpha   90.00
_cell.angle_beta   90.00
_cell.angle_gamma   90.00
#
_symmetry.space_group_name_H-M   'P 1'
#
loop_
_entity.id
_entity.type
_entity.pdbx_description
1 polymer ?
#
loop_
_entity_poly.entity_id
_entity_poly.type
_entity_poly.pdbx_seq_one_letter_code
_entity_poly.pdbx_strand_id
1 'polypeptide(L)'
;VFTIARNRMTDAFRRRARRPALVDRDPPVVAAPPPPDPVDEELVAALAGLGDEQREVVVLRFVVDLSLEDVAAVTGRSANAVKAMQHRALRNLRRALADA
;
A
#
# COMPACT_ATOMS: atom_id res chain seq x y z
N VAL A 1 -4.75 -18.63 -12.43
CA VAL A 1 -4.84 -19.30 -11.11
C VAL A 1 -4.37 -18.41 -9.93
N PHE A 2 -3.70 -17.26 -10.15
CA PHE A 2 -3.26 -16.34 -9.06
C PHE A 2 -4.31 -15.33 -8.54
N THR A 3 -5.49 -15.25 -9.14
CA THR A 3 -6.46 -14.16 -8.90
C THR A 3 -7.03 -14.14 -7.47
N ILE A 4 -7.26 -15.30 -6.85
CA ILE A 4 -7.92 -15.37 -5.53
C ILE A 4 -6.96 -14.95 -4.41
N ALA A 5 -5.70 -15.41 -4.45
CA ALA A 5 -4.67 -14.98 -3.50
C ALA A 5 -4.39 -13.47 -3.63
N ARG A 6 -4.30 -12.99 -4.87
CA ARG A 6 -4.08 -11.59 -5.22
C ARG A 6 -5.22 -10.67 -4.76
N ASN A 7 -6.47 -11.05 -5.00
CA ASN A 7 -7.63 -10.28 -4.55
C ASN A 7 -7.72 -10.23 -3.02
N ARG A 8 -7.39 -11.32 -2.32
CA ARG A 8 -7.32 -11.32 -0.84
C ARG A 8 -6.22 -10.40 -0.31
N MET A 9 -5.07 -10.36 -0.97
CA MET A 9 -3.98 -9.46 -0.59
C MET A 9 -4.39 -8.00 -0.77
N THR A 10 -4.96 -7.65 -1.93
CA THR A 10 -5.49 -6.29 -2.19
C THR A 10 -6.61 -5.92 -1.21
N ASP A 11 -7.54 -6.82 -0.91
CA ASP A 11 -8.63 -6.54 0.04
C ASP A 11 -8.10 -6.34 1.47
N ALA A 12 -7.14 -7.15 1.90
CA ALA A 12 -6.48 -6.99 3.20
C ALA A 12 -5.75 -5.65 3.31
N PHE A 13 -5.06 -5.21 2.25
CA PHE A 13 -4.41 -3.90 2.20
C PHE A 13 -5.41 -2.74 2.17
N ARG A 14 -6.47 -2.81 1.36
CA ARG A 14 -7.54 -1.81 1.36
C ARG A 14 -8.26 -1.73 2.71
N ARG A 15 -8.43 -2.85 3.41
CA ARG A 15 -8.94 -2.88 4.78
C ARG A 15 -7.98 -2.23 5.75
N ARG A 16 -6.68 -2.50 5.66
CA ARG A 16 -5.66 -1.93 6.56
C ARG A 16 -5.46 -0.44 6.34
N ALA A 17 -5.47 0.02 5.08
CA ALA A 17 -5.38 1.43 4.71
C ALA A 17 -6.62 2.25 5.10
N ARG A 18 -7.79 1.62 5.15
CA ARG A 18 -9.06 2.26 5.58
C ARG A 18 -9.36 2.10 7.06
N ARG A 19 -8.55 1.34 7.80
CA ARG A 19 -8.75 1.16 9.24
C ARG A 19 -8.13 2.38 9.95
N PRO A 20 -8.94 3.23 10.61
CA PRO A 20 -8.38 4.21 11.53
C PRO A 20 -7.64 3.46 12.63
N ALA A 21 -6.55 4.03 13.15
CA ALA A 21 -5.79 3.47 14.27
C ALA A 21 -6.71 3.34 15.50
N LEU A 22 -7.36 2.19 15.63
CA LEU A 22 -8.14 1.82 16.81
C LEU A 22 -7.25 0.89 17.64
N VAL A 23 -6.87 1.40 18.79
CA VAL A 23 -6.10 0.73 19.85
C VAL A 23 -6.94 -0.36 20.50
N ASP A 24 -6.25 -1.46 20.79
CA ASP A 24 -6.50 -2.65 21.61
C ASP A 24 -7.83 -3.42 21.56
N ARG A 25 -7.69 -4.65 21.05
CA ARG A 25 -8.40 -5.82 21.56
C ARG A 25 -7.39 -6.96 21.64
N ASP A 26 -7.08 -7.41 22.86
CA ASP A 26 -6.08 -8.45 23.13
C ASP A 26 -6.36 -9.75 22.35
N PRO A 27 -5.45 -10.21 21.48
CA PRO A 27 -5.49 -11.54 20.90
C PRO A 27 -4.80 -12.58 21.82
N PRO A 28 -5.13 -13.87 21.68
CA PRO A 28 -4.47 -14.94 22.44
C PRO A 28 -2.96 -14.98 22.16
N VAL A 29 -2.18 -15.32 23.19
CA VAL A 29 -0.71 -15.29 23.19
C VAL A 29 -0.15 -16.36 22.24
N VAL A 30 0.08 -15.96 20.99
CA VAL A 30 0.99 -16.63 20.06
C VAL A 30 2.35 -15.96 20.25
N ALA A 31 3.44 -16.73 20.31
CA ALA A 31 4.79 -16.17 20.37
C ALA A 31 4.92 -15.07 19.32
N ALA A 32 5.08 -13.83 19.79
CA ALA A 32 5.06 -12.68 18.91
C ALA A 32 6.24 -12.84 17.94
N PRO A 33 6.03 -12.74 16.62
CA PRO A 33 7.14 -12.58 15.70
C PRO A 33 8.02 -11.42 16.18
N PRO A 34 9.33 -11.41 15.85
CA PRO A 34 10.21 -10.32 16.22
C PRO A 34 9.53 -8.98 15.90
N PRO A 35 9.70 -7.96 16.76
CA PRO A 35 9.07 -6.67 16.54
C PRO A 35 9.39 -6.21 15.12
N PRO A 36 8.38 -5.78 14.34
CA PRO A 36 8.64 -5.28 13.01
C PRO A 36 9.68 -4.16 13.09
N ASP A 37 10.49 -4.02 12.05
CA ASP A 37 11.36 -2.85 11.93
C ASP A 37 10.54 -1.58 12.23
N PRO A 38 11.13 -0.60 12.94
CA PRO A 38 10.42 0.62 13.30
C PRO A 38 9.82 1.21 12.02
N VAL A 39 8.50 1.26 11.99
CA VAL A 39 7.76 1.78 10.85
C VAL A 39 8.03 3.27 10.81
N ASP A 40 8.54 3.75 9.68
CA ASP A 40 8.72 5.18 9.45
C ASP A 40 7.35 5.87 9.47
N GLU A 41 7.04 6.54 10.59
CA GLU A 41 5.75 7.19 10.82
C GLU A 41 5.50 8.32 9.81
N GLU A 42 6.56 8.97 9.36
CA GLU A 42 6.51 10.03 8.35
C GLU A 42 6.12 9.45 6.98
N LEU A 43 6.70 8.32 6.61
CA LEU A 43 6.32 7.58 5.41
C LEU A 43 4.87 7.11 5.46
N VAL A 44 4.41 6.62 6.62
CA VAL A 44 3.01 6.19 6.80
C VAL A 44 2.05 7.37 6.63
N ALA A 45 2.38 8.53 7.22
CA ALA A 45 1.59 9.74 7.07
C ALA A 45 1.56 10.24 5.61
N ALA A 46 2.72 10.24 4.94
CA ALA A 46 2.82 10.62 3.53
C ALA A 46 2.00 9.70 2.60
N LEU A 47 2.03 8.37 2.85
CA LEU A 47 1.20 7.41 2.13
C LEU A 47 -0.29 7.61 2.40
N ALA A 48 -0.68 7.98 3.63
CA ALA A 48 -2.05 8.31 3.98
C ALA A 48 -2.57 9.57 3.27
N GLY A 49 -1.68 10.50 2.93
CA GLY A 49 -1.98 11.70 2.13
C GLY A 49 -2.19 11.45 0.63
N LEU A 50 -1.81 10.26 0.12
CA LEU A 50 -2.11 9.90 -1.27
C LEU A 50 -3.57 9.56 -1.47
N GLY A 51 -4.14 9.94 -2.61
CA GLY A 51 -5.44 9.43 -3.05
C GLY A 51 -5.43 7.91 -3.19
N ASP A 52 -6.58 7.27 -2.95
CA ASP A 52 -6.70 5.81 -2.85
C ASP A 52 -6.07 5.05 -4.03
N GLU A 53 -6.29 5.53 -5.26
CA GLU A 53 -5.75 4.90 -6.47
C GLU A 53 -4.22 5.00 -6.55
N GLN A 54 -3.65 6.12 -6.11
CA GLN A 54 -2.21 6.34 -6.09
C GLN A 54 -1.55 5.45 -5.05
N ARG A 55 -2.15 5.40 -3.85
CA ARG A 55 -1.69 4.54 -2.75
C ARG A 55 -1.74 3.07 -3.13
N GLU A 56 -2.83 2.63 -3.75
CA GLU A 56 -2.98 1.26 -4.23
C GLU A 56 -1.90 0.88 -5.25
N VAL A 57 -1.61 1.75 -6.23
CA VAL A 57 -0.54 1.51 -7.21
C VAL A 57 0.84 1.44 -6.54
N VAL A 58 1.13 2.32 -5.59
CA VAL A 58 2.42 2.32 -4.86
C VAL A 58 2.58 1.05 -4.03
N VAL A 59 1.57 0.66 -3.26
CA VAL A 59 1.61 -0.55 -2.43
C VAL A 59 1.80 -1.79 -3.32
N LEU A 60 1.01 -1.93 -4.37
CA LEU A 60 1.14 -3.09 -5.26
C LEU A 60 2.49 -3.12 -5.97
N ARG A 61 3.06 -1.96 -6.33
CA ARG A 61 4.35 -1.90 -7.03
C ARG A 61 5.54 -2.16 -6.11
N PHE A 62 5.55 -1.61 -4.90
CA PHE A 62 6.77 -1.53 -4.07
C PHE A 62 6.70 -2.35 -2.78
N VAL A 63 5.50 -2.69 -2.31
CA VAL A 63 5.33 -3.52 -1.10
C VAL A 63 5.03 -4.97 -1.48
N VAL A 64 4.28 -5.17 -2.55
CA VAL A 64 3.92 -6.50 -3.08
C VAL A 64 4.82 -6.91 -4.26
N ASP A 65 5.70 -6.02 -4.72
CA ASP A 65 6.65 -6.24 -5.83
C ASP A 65 6.02 -6.73 -7.14
N LEU A 66 4.80 -6.28 -7.45
CA LEU A 66 4.17 -6.59 -8.74
C LEU A 66 4.79 -5.77 -9.88
N SER A 67 4.81 -6.35 -11.08
CA SER A 67 5.16 -5.63 -12.31
C SER A 67 4.09 -4.58 -12.68
N LEU A 68 4.41 -3.65 -13.59
CA LEU A 68 3.42 -2.67 -14.07
C LEU A 68 2.23 -3.37 -14.76
N GLU A 69 2.52 -4.44 -15.48
CA GLU A 69 1.58 -5.28 -16.21
C GLU A 69 0.65 -6.04 -15.25
N ASP A 70 1.20 -6.57 -14.15
CA ASP A 70 0.42 -7.25 -13.12
C ASP A 70 -0.48 -6.27 -12.37
N VAL A 71 0.03 -5.08 -12.02
CA VAL A 71 -0.78 -4.02 -11.40
C VAL A 71 -1.89 -3.57 -12.33
N ALA A 72 -1.62 -3.44 -13.63
CA ALA A 72 -2.62 -3.14 -14.65
C ALA A 72 -3.72 -4.21 -14.68
N ALA A 73 -3.34 -5.49 -14.70
CA ALA A 73 -4.27 -6.61 -14.67
C ALA A 73 -5.08 -6.72 -13.37
N VAL A 74 -4.51 -6.31 -12.23
CA VAL A 74 -5.21 -6.27 -10.92
C VAL A 74 -6.21 -5.15 -10.85
N THR A 75 -5.80 -3.95 -11.28
CA THR A 75 -6.59 -2.73 -11.14
C THR A 75 -7.58 -2.52 -12.27
N GLY A 76 -7.54 -3.35 -13.33
CA GLY A 76 -8.38 -3.20 -14.51
C GLY A 76 -8.03 -1.97 -15.34
N ARG A 77 -6.76 -1.54 -15.30
CA ARG A 77 -6.26 -0.33 -15.97
C ARG A 77 -5.19 -0.69 -17.00
N SER A 78 -4.82 0.24 -17.88
CA SER A 78 -3.69 0.03 -18.79
C SER A 78 -2.35 0.21 -18.06
N ALA A 79 -1.30 -0.47 -18.52
CA ALA A 79 0.06 -0.32 -17.97
C ALA A 79 0.55 1.15 -18.04
N ASN A 80 0.18 1.88 -19.09
CA ASN A 80 0.47 3.32 -19.21
C ASN A 80 -0.25 4.15 -18.13
N ALA A 81 -1.51 3.84 -17.84
CA ALA A 81 -2.24 4.51 -16.76
C ALA A 81 -1.61 4.24 -15.39
N VAL A 82 -1.21 3.00 -15.12
CA VAL A 82 -0.48 2.62 -13.90
C VAL A 82 0.84 3.37 -13.81
N LYS A 83 1.65 3.41 -14.88
CA LYS A 83 2.91 4.14 -14.92
C LYS A 83 2.72 5.64 -14.66
N ALA A 84 1.68 6.26 -15.23
CA ALA A 84 1.36 7.66 -14.99
C ALA A 84 0.92 7.91 -13.53
N MET A 85 0.12 7.02 -12.93
CA MET A 85 -0.25 7.11 -11.52
C MET A 85 0.94 6.91 -10.60
N GLN A 86 1.79 5.91 -10.84
CA GLN A 86 3.00 5.68 -10.07
C GLN A 86 3.88 6.94 -10.08
N HIS A 87 4.10 7.55 -11.25
CA HIS A 87 4.88 8.77 -11.35
C HIS A 87 4.28 9.93 -10.53
N ARG A 88 2.97 10.14 -10.60
CA ARG A 88 2.28 11.17 -9.81
C ARG A 88 2.36 10.88 -8.31
N ALA A 89 2.15 9.63 -7.90
CA ALA A 89 2.20 9.19 -6.51
C ALA A 89 3.61 9.43 -5.92
N LEU A 90 4.66 9.00 -6.61
CA LEU A 90 6.04 9.21 -6.18
C LEU A 90 6.41 10.69 -6.10
N ARG A 91 5.91 11.53 -7.02
CA ARG A 91 6.12 12.98 -6.93
C ARG A 91 5.42 13.58 -5.71
N ASN A 92 4.21 13.13 -5.39
CA ASN A 92 3.47 13.60 -4.23
C ASN A 92 4.15 13.17 -2.92
N LEU A 93 4.61 11.92 -2.84
CA LEU A 93 5.38 11.43 -1.68
C LEU A 93 6.68 12.23 -1.49
N ARG A 94 7.43 12.49 -2.57
CA ARG A 94 8.65 13.31 -2.48
C ARG A 94 8.39 14.72 -1.95
N ARG A 95 7.23 15.32 -2.26
CA ARG A 95 6.86 16.64 -1.72
C ARG A 95 6.50 16.53 -0.25
N ALA A 96 5.64 15.58 0.10
CA ALA A 96 5.22 15.37 1.48
C ALA A 96 6.39 15.09 2.44
N LEU A 97 7.42 14.36 1.99
CA LEU A 97 8.62 14.04 2.76
C LEU A 97 9.74 15.10 2.66
N ALA A 98 9.60 16.09 1.79
CA ALA A 98 10.53 17.22 1.71
C ALA A 98 10.05 18.43 2.51
N ASP A 99 8.74 18.50 2.77
CA ASP A 99 8.07 19.55 3.55
C ASP A 99 7.88 19.15 5.04
N ALA A 100 8.33 17.95 5.43
CA ALA A 100 8.33 17.42 6.80
C ALA A 100 9.70 17.62 7.47
#